data_AF-A0A5S3PSY3-F1
#
_entry.id   AF-A0A5S3PSY3-F1
#
_cell.length_a   1.000
_cell.length_b   1.000
_cell.length_c   1.000
_cell.angle_alpha   90.00
_cell.angle_beta   90.00
_cell.angle_gamma   90.00
#
_symmetry.space_group_name_H-M   'P 1'
#
loop_
_entity.id
_entity.type
_entity.pdbx_description
1 polymer ?
#
loop_
_entity_poly.entity_id
_entity_poly.type
_entity_poly.pdbx_seq_one_letter_code
_entity_poly.pdbx_strand_id
1 'polypeptide(L)'
;MKRNKIIYWISTGLLCALFMFSAMMYFFNYPRIEGFFINLGFPVWIIYPLAVLKVFGVIAILTKKVNLLKELAYAGFLYDAILALSAHIIVDDGEFMPAVIAIVATAVSWVYDRKVFGNYEQDLKKINV
;
A
#
# COMPACT_ATOMS: atom_id res chain seq x y z
N MET A 1 -25.41 -1.89 -3.37
CA MET A 1 -24.46 -1.33 -4.36
C MET A 1 -23.89 0.03 -3.98
N LYS A 2 -24.69 1.09 -3.77
CA LYS A 2 -24.16 2.45 -3.45
C LYS A 2 -23.30 2.49 -2.17
N ARG A 3 -23.78 1.89 -1.07
CA ARG A 3 -23.04 1.80 0.21
C ARG A 3 -21.67 1.13 0.04
N ASN A 4 -21.61 -0.02 -0.63
CA ASN A 4 -20.36 -0.75 -0.86
C ASN A 4 -19.36 0.09 -1.66
N LYS A 5 -19.85 0.84 -2.67
CA LYS A 5 -19.00 1.72 -3.48
C LYS A 5 -18.45 2.90 -2.66
N ILE A 6 -19.25 3.47 -1.75
CA ILE A 6 -18.79 4.52 -0.83
C ILE A 6 -17.70 3.98 0.11
N ILE A 7 -17.96 2.84 0.77
CA ILE A 7 -16.99 2.21 1.67
C ILE A 7 -15.69 1.88 0.93
N TYR A 8 -15.80 1.35 -0.30
CA TYR A 8 -14.66 1.09 -1.16
C TYR A 8 -13.83 2.35 -1.42
N TRP A 9 -14.44 3.45 -1.87
CA TRP A 9 -13.68 4.65 -2.22
C TRP A 9 -13.11 5.38 -1.01
N ILE A 10 -13.79 5.36 0.14
CA ILE A 10 -13.26 5.92 1.39
C ILE A 10 -12.03 5.13 1.85
N SER A 11 -12.16 3.80 1.97
CA SER A 11 -11.05 2.94 2.40
C SER A 11 -9.88 2.96 1.42
N THR A 12 -10.16 2.94 0.12
CA THR A 12 -9.12 3.01 -0.93
C THR A 12 -8.44 4.37 -0.98
N GLY A 13 -9.20 5.46 -0.83
CA GLY A 13 -8.64 6.81 -0.77
C GLY A 13 -7.69 6.97 0.42
N LEU A 14 -8.12 6.51 1.60
CA LEU A 14 -7.28 6.50 2.80
C LEU A 14 -6.03 5.63 2.63
N LEU A 15 -6.19 4.41 2.11
CA LEU A 15 -5.09 3.50 1.80
C LEU A 15 -4.05 4.17 0.88
N CYS A 16 -4.52 4.71 -0.25
CA CYS A 16 -3.64 5.34 -1.24
C CYS A 16 -2.96 6.58 -0.66
N ALA A 17 -3.66 7.38 0.15
CA ALA A 17 -3.08 8.54 0.81
C ALA A 17 -1.95 8.14 1.78
N LEU A 18 -2.15 7.09 2.59
CA LEU A 18 -1.13 6.61 3.53
C LEU A 18 0.12 6.09 2.82
N PHE A 19 -0.04 5.25 1.79
CA PHE A 19 1.09 4.72 1.04
C PHE A 19 1.80 5.78 0.18
N MET A 20 1.05 6.74 -0.36
CA MET A 20 1.65 7.87 -1.07
C MET A 20 2.41 8.79 -0.12
N PHE A 21 1.86 9.09 1.05
CA PHE A 21 2.55 9.88 2.08
C PHE A 21 3.82 9.18 2.56
N SER A 22 3.76 7.86 2.81
CA SER A 22 4.94 7.06 3.14
C SER A 22 6.02 7.13 2.05
N ALA A 23 5.64 6.97 0.78
CA ALA A 23 6.58 7.11 -0.35
C ALA A 23 7.18 8.53 -0.44
N MET A 24 6.36 9.57 -0.24
CA MET A 24 6.83 10.96 -0.20
C MET A 24 7.86 11.18 0.90
N MET A 25 7.68 10.59 2.09
CA MET A 25 8.67 10.67 3.16
C MET A 25 10.01 10.07 2.74
N TYR A 26 10.01 8.99 1.97
CA TYR A 26 11.24 8.36 1.49
C TYR A 26 11.97 9.24 0.47
N PHE A 27 11.24 9.97 -0.38
CA PHE A 27 11.82 10.87 -1.38
C PHE A 27 12.26 12.21 -0.81
N PHE A 28 11.45 12.82 0.05
CA PHE A 28 11.62 14.20 0.50
C PHE A 28 12.21 14.34 1.91
N ASN A 29 12.21 13.26 2.69
CA ASN A 29 12.78 13.25 4.04
C ASN A 29 13.70 12.04 4.24
N TYR A 30 14.56 11.81 3.24
CA TYR A 30 15.49 10.68 3.21
C TYR A 30 16.35 10.56 4.47
N PRO A 31 16.96 11.62 5.04
CA PRO A 31 17.82 11.49 6.23
C PRO A 31 17.09 10.90 7.45
N ARG A 32 15.80 11.25 7.63
CA ARG A 32 14.99 10.69 8.72
C ARG A 32 14.73 9.19 8.50
N ILE A 33 14.37 8.82 7.27
CA ILE A 33 14.08 7.42 6.91
C ILE A 33 15.37 6.58 6.93
N GLU A 34 16.48 7.12 6.47
CA GLU A 34 17.80 6.49 6.52
C GLU A 34 18.19 6.15 7.97
N GLY A 35 18.09 7.12 8.89
CA GLY A 35 18.36 6.87 10.31
C GLY A 35 17.48 5.77 10.90
N PHE A 36 16.20 5.74 10.53
CA PHE A 36 15.27 4.69 10.96
C PHE A 36 15.68 3.30 10.44
N PHE A 37 16.05 3.19 9.17
CA PHE A 37 16.50 1.92 8.57
C PHE A 37 17.83 1.45 9.16
N ILE A 38 18.78 2.36 9.42
CA ILE A 38 20.05 2.05 10.08
C ILE A 38 19.82 1.52 11.50
N ASN A 39 18.94 2.15 12.28
CA ASN A 39 18.61 1.69 13.64
C ASN A 39 18.01 0.27 13.66
N LEU A 40 17.30 -0.11 12.60
CA LEU A 40 16.74 -1.45 12.41
C LEU A 40 17.75 -2.46 11.82
N GLY A 41 18.95 -2.01 11.44
CA GLY A 41 19.96 -2.85 10.78
C GLY A 41 19.62 -3.18 9.31
N PHE A 42 18.72 -2.43 8.68
CA PHE A 42 18.37 -2.62 7.27
C PHE A 42 19.32 -1.86 6.34
N PRO A 43 19.59 -2.41 5.14
CA PRO A 43 20.41 -1.72 4.16
C PRO A 43 19.66 -0.54 3.53
N VAL A 44 20.29 0.63 3.49
CA VAL A 44 19.65 1.89 3.05
C VAL A 44 19.31 1.94 1.56
N TRP A 45 19.97 1.11 0.73
CA TRP A 45 19.68 1.05 -0.72
C TRP A 45 18.24 0.64 -1.02
N ILE A 46 17.55 -0.03 -0.08
CA ILE A 46 16.18 -0.53 -0.25
C ILE A 46 15.12 0.60 -0.19
N ILE A 47 15.48 1.77 0.36
CA ILE A 47 14.54 2.87 0.60
C ILE A 47 13.89 3.32 -0.71
N TYR A 48 14.67 3.74 -1.72
CA TYR A 48 14.09 4.22 -2.98
C TYR A 48 13.35 3.13 -3.77
N PRO A 49 13.84 1.89 -3.92
CA PRO A 49 13.07 0.80 -4.49
C PRO A 49 11.71 0.58 -3.82
N LEU A 50 11.64 0.62 -2.48
CA LEU A 50 10.37 0.54 -1.75
C LEU A 50 9.47 1.73 -2.03
N ALA A 51 10.01 2.96 -2.09
CA ALA A 51 9.22 4.15 -2.41
C ALA A 51 8.59 4.05 -3.80
N VAL A 52 9.37 3.61 -4.80
CA VAL A 52 8.90 3.40 -6.17
C VAL A 52 7.81 2.34 -6.24
N LEU A 53 7.99 1.20 -5.54
CA LEU A 53 6.98 0.15 -5.45
C LEU A 53 5.68 0.65 -4.80
N LYS A 54 5.78 1.49 -3.76
CA LYS A 54 4.61 2.12 -3.12
C LYS A 54 3.83 2.97 -4.12
N VAL A 55 4.50 3.80 -4.93
CA VAL A 55 3.85 4.60 -5.98
C VAL A 55 3.17 3.70 -7.02
N PHE A 56 3.86 2.67 -7.52
CA PHE A 56 3.26 1.73 -8.48
C PHE A 56 2.08 0.95 -7.90
N GLY A 57 2.13 0.56 -6.62
CA GLY A 57 1.02 -0.08 -5.94
C GLY A 57 -0.22 0.81 -5.89
N VAL A 58 -0.05 2.11 -5.59
CA VAL A 58 -1.16 3.09 -5.62
C VAL A 58 -1.76 3.19 -7.02
N ILE A 59 -0.91 3.29 -8.06
CA ILE A 59 -1.37 3.34 -9.45
C ILE A 59 -2.13 2.06 -9.83
N ALA A 60 -1.62 0.89 -9.44
CA ALA A 60 -2.25 -0.39 -9.73
C ALA A 60 -3.66 -0.50 -9.10
N ILE A 61 -3.81 -0.08 -7.84
CA ILE A 61 -5.08 -0.12 -7.11
C ILE A 61 -6.09 0.90 -7.68
N LEU A 62 -5.66 2.12 -7.98
CA LEU A 62 -6.57 3.16 -8.50
C LEU A 62 -7.03 2.88 -9.93
N THR A 63 -6.11 2.42 -10.79
CA THR A 63 -6.43 2.21 -12.21
C THR A 63 -7.12 0.88 -12.47
N LYS A 64 -6.80 -0.17 -11.70
CA LYS A 64 -7.33 -1.53 -11.84
C LYS A 64 -7.22 -2.12 -13.25
N LYS A 65 -6.31 -1.60 -14.07
CA LYS A 65 -6.16 -2.03 -15.47
C LYS A 65 -5.75 -3.50 -15.58
N VAL A 66 -4.91 -3.96 -14.65
CA VAL A 66 -4.38 -5.32 -14.63
C VAL A 66 -4.70 -5.95 -13.27
N ASN A 67 -5.59 -6.94 -13.26
CA ASN A 67 -6.03 -7.60 -12.02
C ASN A 67 -4.87 -8.22 -11.23
N LEU A 68 -3.88 -8.80 -11.91
CA LEU A 68 -2.69 -9.37 -11.26
C LEU A 68 -1.92 -8.30 -10.48
N LEU A 69 -1.63 -7.16 -11.12
CA LEU A 69 -0.90 -6.06 -10.47
C LEU A 69 -1.68 -5.44 -9.31
N LYS A 70 -3.00 -5.33 -9.43
CA LYS A 70 -3.87 -4.87 -8.34
C LYS A 70 -3.81 -5.80 -7.13
N GLU A 71 -3.94 -7.11 -7.32
CA GLU A 71 -3.88 -8.07 -6.21
C GLU A 71 -2.46 -8.15 -5.60
N LEU A 72 -1.40 -8.07 -6.42
CA LEU A 72 -0.02 -7.96 -5.93
C LEU A 72 0.17 -6.68 -5.10
N ALA A 73 -0.39 -5.54 -5.52
CA ALA A 73 -0.33 -4.30 -4.78
C ALA A 73 -1.05 -4.39 -3.43
N TYR A 74 -2.26 -4.99 -3.39
CA TYR A 74 -2.97 -5.22 -2.13
C TYR A 74 -2.19 -6.12 -1.17
N ALA A 75 -1.62 -7.22 -1.66
CA ALA A 75 -0.81 -8.11 -0.83
C ALA A 75 0.46 -7.40 -0.33
N GLY A 76 1.16 -6.70 -1.23
CA GLY A 76 2.37 -5.94 -0.89
C GLY A 76 2.11 -4.87 0.16
N PHE A 77 1.03 -4.11 0.03
CA PHE A 77 0.64 -3.09 1.01
C PHE A 77 0.26 -3.69 2.36
N LEU A 78 -0.44 -4.83 2.38
CA LEU A 78 -0.76 -5.50 3.63
C LEU A 78 0.52 -5.93 4.36
N TYR A 79 1.47 -6.56 3.66
CA TYR A 79 2.73 -6.99 4.27
C TYR A 79 3.62 -5.82 4.66
N ASP A 80 3.74 -4.78 3.83
CA ASP A 80 4.50 -3.57 4.16
C ASP A 80 3.95 -2.90 5.44
N ALA A 81 2.62 -2.80 5.58
CA ALA A 81 2.01 -2.22 6.77
C ALA A 81 2.18 -3.09 8.03
N ILE A 82 2.13 -4.43 7.91
CA ILE A 82 2.42 -5.34 9.03
C ILE A 82 3.88 -5.20 9.48
N LEU A 83 4.82 -5.19 8.53
CA LEU A 83 6.25 -5.05 8.83
C LEU A 83 6.57 -3.67 9.39
N ALA A 84 5.94 -2.60 8.89
CA ALA A 84 6.07 -1.25 9.42
C ALA A 84 5.54 -1.18 10.86
N LEU A 85 4.38 -1.79 11.16
CA LEU A 85 3.86 -1.89 12.51
C LEU A 85 4.86 -2.59 13.44
N SER A 86 5.42 -3.72 13.03
CA SER A 86 6.46 -4.42 13.79
C SER A 86 7.70 -3.54 14.01
N ALA A 87 8.15 -2.82 12.99
CA ALA A 87 9.31 -1.94 13.07
C ALA A 87 9.11 -0.80 14.08
N HIS A 88 7.96 -0.11 14.05
CA HIS A 88 7.62 0.95 15.00
C HIS A 88 7.52 0.42 16.45
N ILE A 89 6.99 -0.79 16.64
CA ILE A 89 6.95 -1.44 17.96
C ILE A 89 8.37 -1.80 18.45
N ILE A 90 9.23 -2.32 17.58
CA ILE A 90 10.60 -2.71 17.93
C ILE A 90 11.46 -1.50 18.32
N VAL A 91 11.32 -0.38 17.61
CA VAL A 91 12.07 0.86 17.87
C VAL A 91 11.43 1.68 19.00
N ASP A 92 10.19 1.35 19.39
CA ASP A 92 9.41 2.02 20.44
C ASP A 92 9.31 3.55 20.21
N ASP A 93 9.04 3.95 18.97
CA ASP A 93 9.00 5.36 18.56
C ASP A 93 7.61 6.01 18.70
N GLY A 94 6.59 5.23 19.06
CA GLY A 94 5.20 5.68 19.16
C GLY A 94 4.52 5.98 17.82
N GLU A 95 5.18 5.75 16.68
CA GLU A 95 4.66 6.07 15.34
C GLU A 95 3.95 4.87 14.65
N PHE A 96 3.43 3.92 15.43
CA PHE A 96 2.79 2.70 14.90
C PHE A 96 1.36 2.90 14.37
N MET A 97 0.67 3.98 14.76
CA MET A 97 -0.76 4.18 14.44
C MET A 97 -1.05 4.24 12.93
N PRO A 98 -0.26 4.95 12.09
CA PRO A 98 -0.45 4.93 10.64
C PRO A 98 -0.40 3.52 10.04
N ALA A 99 0.46 2.64 10.56
CA ALA A 99 0.57 1.26 10.10
C ALA A 99 -0.69 0.45 10.45
N VAL A 100 -1.24 0.60 11.65
CA VAL A 100 -2.52 -0.02 12.04
C VAL A 100 -3.66 0.43 11.13
N ILE A 101 -3.76 1.74 10.86
CA ILE A 101 -4.79 2.28 9.96
C ILE A 101 -4.60 1.74 8.54
N ALA A 102 -3.35 1.63 8.06
CA ALA A 102 -3.04 1.09 6.74
C ALA A 102 -3.46 -0.40 6.62
N ILE A 103 -3.24 -1.22 7.65
CA ILE A 103 -3.68 -2.64 7.67
C ILE A 103 -5.20 -2.71 7.51
N VAL A 104 -5.94 -1.96 8.33
CA VAL A 104 -7.41 -1.95 8.31
C VAL A 104 -7.93 -1.41 6.96
N ALA A 105 -7.37 -0.29 6.49
CA ALA A 105 -7.75 0.31 5.21
C ALA A 105 -7.47 -0.63 4.04
N THR A 106 -6.34 -1.34 4.04
CA THR A 106 -5.99 -2.35 3.02
C THR A 106 -7.02 -3.48 3.00
N ALA A 107 -7.30 -4.07 4.16
CA ALA A 107 -8.25 -5.17 4.27
C ALA A 107 -9.66 -4.76 3.84
N VAL A 108 -10.15 -3.60 4.32
CA VAL A 108 -11.48 -3.09 3.95
C VAL A 108 -11.54 -2.76 2.45
N SER A 109 -10.53 -2.07 1.91
CA SER A 109 -10.47 -1.74 0.48
C SER A 109 -10.51 -3.01 -0.37
N TRP A 110 -9.71 -4.02 -0.05
CA TRP A 110 -9.64 -5.30 -0.77
C TRP A 110 -10.94 -6.11 -0.71
N VAL A 111 -11.60 -6.16 0.46
CA VAL A 111 -12.91 -6.84 0.61
C VAL A 111 -13.98 -6.12 -0.21
N TYR A 112 -14.02 -4.80 -0.17
CA TYR A 112 -15.05 -4.03 -0.87
C TYR A 112 -14.77 -3.88 -2.37
N ASP A 113 -13.53 -4.00 -2.82
CA ASP A 113 -13.18 -4.12 -4.24
C ASP A 113 -13.92 -5.31 -4.86
N ARG A 114 -13.83 -6.49 -4.23
CA ARG A 114 -14.56 -7.71 -4.65
C ARG A 114 -16.07 -7.50 -4.69
N LYS A 115 -16.62 -6.85 -3.68
CA LYS A 115 -18.07 -6.61 -3.57
C LYS A 115 -18.60 -5.60 -4.58
N VAL A 116 -17.74 -4.77 -5.17
CA VAL A 116 -18.14 -3.70 -6.10
C VAL A 116 -17.80 -4.05 -7.55
N PHE A 117 -16.68 -4.75 -7.78
CA PHE A 117 -16.12 -5.00 -9.12
C PHE A 117 -15.94 -6.49 -9.45
N GLY A 118 -16.45 -7.40 -8.61
CA GLY A 118 -16.10 -8.82 -8.54
C GLY A 118 -16.37 -9.73 -9.74
N ASN A 119 -15.90 -9.37 -10.93
CA ASN A 119 -15.70 -10.28 -12.06
C ASN A 119 -14.18 -10.36 -12.33
N TYR A 120 -13.56 -11.46 -11.90
CA TYR A 120 -12.13 -11.73 -12.07
C TYR A 120 -11.84 -12.60 -13.29
N GLU A 121 -12.55 -12.39 -14.40
CA GLU A 121 -12.05 -12.90 -15.68
C GLU A 121 -10.98 -11.93 -16.18
N GLN A 122 -9.73 -12.37 -16.19
CA GLN A 122 -8.72 -11.70 -17.00
C GLN A 122 -9.09 -11.93 -18.46
N ASP A 123 -9.62 -10.91 -19.12
CA ASP A 123 -9.75 -10.92 -20.58
C ASP A 123 -8.35 -10.74 -21.19
N LEU A 124 -7.58 -11.82 -21.21
CA LEU A 124 -6.22 -11.87 -21.75
C LEU A 124 -6.19 -11.49 -23.25
N LYS A 125 -7.35 -11.46 -23.93
CA LYS A 125 -7.49 -11.03 -25.33
C LYS A 125 -7.37 -9.50 -25.52
N LYS A 126 -7.40 -8.70 -24.46
CA LYS A 126 -7.18 -7.24 -24.53
C LYS A 126 -5.71 -6.84 -24.41
N ILE A 127 -4.83 -7.78 -24.10
CA ILE A 127 -3.37 -7.60 -24.15
C ILE A 127 -2.92 -8.16 -25.51
N ASN A 128 -3.36 -7.52 -26.60
CA ASN A 128 -2.78 -7.78 -27.91
C ASN A 128 -1.38 -7.14 -27.92
N VAL A 129 -0.37 -7.97 -27.67
CA VAL A 129 0.99 -7.78 -28.21
C VAL A 129 1.04 -8.46 -29.56
#